data_AF-A0A2E9WSN1-F1
#
_entry.id   AF-A0A2E9WSN1-F1
#
_cell.length_a   1.000
_cell.length_b   1.000
_cell.length_c   1.000
_cell.angle_alpha   90.00
_cell.angle_beta   90.00
_cell.angle_gamma   90.00
#
_symmetry.space_group_name_H-M   'P 1'
#
loop_
_entity.id
_entity.type
_entity.pdbx_description
1 polymer ?
#
loop_
_entity_poly.entity_id
_entity_poly.type
_entity_poly.pdbx_seq_one_letter_code
_entity_poly.pdbx_strand_id
1 'polypeptide(L)' 'MTKYDERHGGPYDRGGADSWYQRSPIPHYWTQGTYNGVKIEEEDMTPDEIKAYFAGYDENESSGCHKDWF' A
#
# COMPACT_ATOMS: atom_id res chain seq x y z
N MET A 1 11.80 -5.24 -12.09
CA MET A 1 11.48 -3.82 -11.92
C MET A 1 9.98 -3.74 -11.72
N THR A 2 9.55 -3.53 -10.48
CA THR A 2 8.17 -3.14 -10.18
C THR A 2 7.86 -1.89 -11.01
N LYS A 3 6.68 -1.87 -11.63
CA LYS A 3 6.25 -0.77 -12.51
C LYS A 3 5.83 0.48 -11.70
N TYR A 4 5.87 0.38 -10.38
CA TYR A 4 5.27 1.31 -9.43
C TYR A 4 6.34 1.88 -8.49
N ASP A 5 6.08 3.08 -7.97
CA ASP A 5 6.96 3.74 -7.00
C ASP A 5 6.93 3.01 -5.65
N GLU A 6 8.10 2.51 -5.22
CA GLU A 6 8.31 1.80 -3.94
C GLU A 6 8.67 2.74 -2.78
N ARG A 7 8.45 4.06 -2.94
CA ARG A 7 8.62 5.02 -1.85
C ARG A 7 7.89 4.55 -0.60
N HIS A 8 8.60 4.60 0.53
CA HIS A 8 8.00 4.29 1.82
C HIS A 8 6.81 5.20 2.12
N GLY A 9 5.70 4.61 2.57
CA GLY A 9 4.42 5.26 2.76
C GLY A 9 3.69 5.62 1.46
N GLY A 10 4.24 5.30 0.28
CA GLY A 10 3.57 5.44 -1.01
C GLY A 10 2.46 4.40 -1.22
N PRO A 11 1.69 4.49 -2.33
CA PRO A 11 0.54 3.61 -2.55
C PRO A 11 0.92 2.12 -2.55
N TYR A 12 1.96 1.74 -3.29
CA TYR A 12 2.43 0.35 -3.37
C TYR A 12 2.88 -0.21 -2.01
N ASP A 13 3.70 0.56 -1.28
CA ASP A 13 4.14 0.21 0.08
C ASP A 13 2.95 0.09 1.05
N ARG A 14 1.94 0.96 0.94
CA ARG A 14 0.73 0.87 1.77
C ARG A 14 -0.09 -0.36 1.47
N GLY A 15 -0.33 -0.67 0.21
CA GLY A 15 -1.07 -1.88 -0.19
C GLY A 15 -0.44 -3.15 0.34
N GLY A 16 0.87 -3.32 0.11
CA GLY A 16 1.60 -4.49 0.62
C GLY A 16 1.59 -4.58 2.14
N ALA A 17 1.75 -3.45 2.83
CA ALA A 17 1.70 -3.44 4.28
C ALA A 17 0.29 -3.70 4.84
N ASP A 18 -0.78 -3.22 4.20
CA ASP A 18 -2.14 -3.55 4.64
C ASP A 18 -2.44 -5.04 4.45
N SER A 19 -2.00 -5.67 3.36
CA SER A 19 -2.05 -7.13 3.19
C SER A 19 -1.19 -7.88 4.24
N TRP A 20 0.03 -7.42 4.50
CA TRP A 20 0.92 -8.01 5.52
C TRP A 20 0.28 -8.01 6.92
N TYR A 21 -0.44 -6.94 7.27
CA TYR A 21 -1.19 -6.83 8.52
C TYR A 21 -2.64 -7.36 8.44
N GLN A 22 -3.03 -7.97 7.32
CA GLN A 22 -4.37 -8.52 7.06
C GLN A 22 -5.50 -7.50 7.28
N ARG A 23 -5.28 -6.26 6.83
CA ARG A 23 -6.26 -5.18 6.88
C ARG A 23 -7.09 -5.15 5.60
N SER A 24 -8.28 -4.58 5.68
CA SER A 24 -9.12 -4.36 4.49
C SER A 24 -8.36 -3.53 3.44
N PRO A 25 -8.53 -3.85 2.14
CA PRO A 25 -7.85 -3.15 1.07
C PRO A 25 -8.52 -1.79 0.83
N ILE A 26 -8.12 -0.79 1.61
CA ILE A 26 -8.61 0.59 1.53
C ILE A 26 -7.47 1.44 0.95
N PRO A 27 -7.51 1.83 -0.34
CA PRO A 27 -6.46 2.63 -0.95
C PRO A 27 -6.21 3.93 -0.16
N HIS A 28 -4.96 4.11 0.25
CA HIS A 28 -4.48 5.35 0.85
C HIS A 28 -2.96 5.39 0.80
N TYR A 29 -2.39 6.57 0.99
CA TYR A 29 -0.94 6.70 1.20
C TYR A 29 -0.58 7.94 2.03
N TRP A 30 0.68 8.03 2.44
CA TRP A 30 1.23 9.14 3.22
C TRP A 30 2.31 9.88 2.41
N THR A 31 2.23 11.21 2.37
CA THR A 31 3.13 12.02 1.54
C THR A 31 4.58 12.05 2.03
N GLN A 32 4.85 11.72 3.30
CA GLN A 32 6.19 11.79 3.90
C GLN A 32 6.62 10.50 4.63
N GLY A 33 6.08 9.36 4.23
CA GLY A 33 6.34 8.07 4.87
C GLY A 33 5.17 7.62 5.74
N THR A 34 5.12 6.34 6.09
CA THR A 34 3.95 5.77 6.78
C THR A 34 3.68 6.53 8.09
N TYR A 35 2.44 7.00 8.27
CA TYR A 35 2.00 7.85 9.38
C TYR A 35 2.71 9.21 9.51
N ASN A 36 3.31 9.72 8.43
CA ASN A 36 3.99 11.01 8.40
C ASN A 36 3.48 11.89 7.23
N GLY A 37 3.25 13.17 7.51
CA GLY A 37 2.71 14.12 6.55
C GLY A 37 1.20 14.01 6.38
N VAL A 38 0.72 14.28 5.17
CA VAL A 38 -0.72 14.23 4.83
C VAL A 38 -1.05 12.81 4.39
N LYS A 39 -2.15 12.27 4.92
CA LYS A 39 -2.78 11.05 4.40
C LYS A 39 -3.66 11.43 3.22
N ILE A 40 -3.38 10.83 2.07
CA ILE A 40 -4.23 10.93 0.88
C ILE A 40 -5.14 9.70 0.90
N GLU A 41 -6.45 9.93 0.98
CA GLU A 41 -7.48 8.90 0.95
C GLU A 41 -7.85 8.54 -0.50
N GLU A 42 -8.51 7.40 -0.71
CA GLU A 42 -8.90 6.89 -2.02
C GLU A 42 -9.56 7.93 -2.93
N GLU A 43 -10.42 8.79 -2.37
CA GLU A 43 -11.14 9.84 -3.10
C GLU A 43 -10.23 10.93 -3.71
N ASP A 44 -9.05 11.13 -3.12
CA ASP A 44 -8.05 12.10 -3.55
C ASP A 44 -6.91 11.44 -4.36
N MET A 45 -6.93 10.12 -4.53
CA MET A 45 -5.94 9.38 -5.32
C MET A 45 -6.27 9.40 -6.81
N THR A 46 -5.23 9.48 -7.64
CA THR A 46 -5.34 9.23 -9.07
C THR A 46 -5.57 7.74 -9.37
N PRO A 47 -6.14 7.40 -10.53
CA PRO A 47 -6.33 6.00 -10.92
C PRO A 47 -5.03 5.17 -10.94
N ASP A 48 -3.88 5.78 -11.21
CA ASP A 48 -2.61 5.07 -11.25
C ASP A 48 -2.03 4.84 -9.84
N GLU A 49 -2.27 5.75 -8.90
CA GLU A 49 -1.94 5.53 -7.48
C GLU A 49 -2.81 4.41 -6.89
N ILE A 50 -4.10 4.36 -7.23
CA ILE A 50 -4.99 3.27 -6.80
C ILE A 50 -4.50 1.92 -7.35
N LYS A 51 -4.13 1.86 -8.63
CA LYS A 51 -3.52 0.64 -9.22
C LYS A 51 -2.23 0.25 -8.52
N ALA A 52 -1.38 1.22 -8.16
CA ALA A 52 -0.14 0.96 -7.45
C ALA A 52 -0.42 0.36 -6.06
N TYR A 53 -1.42 0.89 -5.33
CA TYR A 53 -1.86 0.32 -4.06
C TYR A 53 -2.30 -1.14 -4.21
N PHE A 54 -3.20 -1.44 -5.13
CA PHE A 54 -3.66 -2.81 -5.32
C PHE A 54 -2.55 -3.75 -5.80
N ALA A 55 -1.62 -3.27 -6.64
CA ALA A 55 -0.48 -4.07 -7.05
C ALA A 55 0.38 -4.52 -5.86
N GLY A 56 0.63 -3.63 -4.88
CA GLY A 56 1.37 -3.98 -3.67
C GLY A 56 0.61 -4.95 -2.77
N TYR A 57 -0.71 -4.75 -2.63
CA TYR A 57 -1.59 -5.66 -1.88
C TYR A 57 -1.60 -7.06 -2.50
N ASP A 58 -1.86 -7.16 -3.80
CA ASP A 58 -1.97 -8.43 -4.54
C ASP A 58 -0.64 -9.18 -4.59
N GLU A 59 0.49 -8.47 -4.70
CA GLU A 59 1.82 -9.10 -4.66
C GLU A 59 2.08 -9.74 -3.30
N ASN A 60 1.76 -9.03 -2.20
CA ASN A 60 1.91 -9.58 -0.86
C ASN A 60 0.97 -10.77 -0.63
N GLU A 61 -0.31 -10.68 -1.00
CA GLU A 61 -1.26 -11.82 -0.95
C GLU A 61 -0.75 -13.02 -1.75
N SER A 62 -0.22 -12.79 -2.96
CA SER A 62 0.31 -13.85 -3.82
C SER A 62 1.54 -14.53 -3.22
N SER A 63 2.34 -13.79 -2.45
CA SER A 63 3.47 -14.33 -1.70
C SER A 63 3.05 -15.09 -0.42
N GLY A 64 1.82 -14.87 0.07
CA GLY A 64 1.33 -15.43 1.33
C GLY A 64 2.09 -14.93 2.56
N CYS A 65 2.80 -13.81 2.44
CA CYS A 65 3.57 -13.22 3.51
C CYS A 65 2.65 -12.39 4.42
N HIS A 66 2.38 -12.88 5.63
CA HIS A 66 1.63 -12.12 6.62
C HIS A 66 2.40 -12.06 7.93
N LYS A 67 2.13 -11.01 8.71
CA LYS A 67 2.72 -10.90 10.04
C LYS A 67 2.18 -12.00 10.95
N ASP A 68 3.06 -12.91 11.33
CA ASP A 68 2.81 -13.80 12.45
C ASP A 68 3.00 -13.05 13.77
N TRP A 69 2.04 -13.19 14.68
CA TRP A 69 2.01 -12.51 15.97
C TRP A 69 2.59 -13.36 17.12
N PHE A 70 3.35 -14.41 16.79
CA PHE A 70 3.82 -15.44 17.73
C PHE A 70 5.31 -15.29 18.09
#